data_AF-A0A7J8LMF1-F1
#
_entry.id   AF-A0A7J8LMF1-F1
#
_cell.length_a   1.000
_cell.length_b   1.000
_cell.length_c   1.000
_cell.angle_alpha   90.00
_cell.angle_beta   90.00
_cell.angle_gamma   90.00
#
_symmetry.space_group_name_H-M   'P 1'
#
loop_
_entity.id
_entity.type
_entity.pdbx_description
1 polymer ?
#
loop_
_entity_poly.entity_id
_entity_poly.type
_entity_poly.pdbx_seq_one_letter_code
_entity_poly.pdbx_strand_id
1 'polypeptide(L)'
;MKIGEGTMFQVEARAVLEGLHLAWDKGFRKLKFECGNTLLIEIILASGAADSRLTELRLIHNMLIRPWEVRVTYSSGVEYSGRSFD
;
A
#
# COMPACT_ATOMS: atom_id res chain seq x y z
N MET A 1 -16.25 4.12 -17.62
CA MET A 1 -15.13 4.80 -16.96
C MET A 1 -15.67 5.47 -15.71
N LYS A 2 -15.19 5.11 -14.50
CA LYS A 2 -15.53 5.86 -13.28
C LYS A 2 -14.49 6.96 -13.13
N ILE A 3 -14.91 8.21 -13.19
CA ILE A 3 -14.07 9.36 -12.87
C ILE A 3 -14.22 9.58 -11.36
N GLY A 4 -13.12 9.51 -10.64
CA GLY A 4 -13.05 9.83 -9.22
C GLY A 4 -11.81 10.66 -8.97
N GLU A 5 -11.92 11.65 -8.10
CA GLU A 5 -10.76 12.39 -7.61
C GLU A 5 -10.12 11.60 -6.47
N GLY A 6 -8.82 11.39 -6.57
CA GLY A 6 -8.03 10.75 -5.52
C GLY A 6 -6.58 11.19 -5.66
N THR A 7 -5.90 11.38 -4.54
CA THR A 7 -4.46 11.64 -4.54
C THR A 7 -3.70 10.37 -4.95
N MET A 8 -2.50 10.51 -5.53
CA MET A 8 -1.65 9.35 -5.86
C MET A 8 -1.44 8.46 -4.63
N PHE A 9 -1.28 9.09 -3.46
CA PHE A 9 -1.19 8.40 -2.18
C PHE A 9 -2.42 7.52 -1.87
N GLN A 10 -3.64 8.02 -2.10
CA GLN A 10 -4.87 7.24 -1.89
C GLN A 10 -4.96 6.06 -2.86
N VAL A 11 -4.56 6.25 -4.12
CA VAL A 11 -4.55 5.19 -5.13
C VAL A 11 -3.58 4.08 -4.72
N GLU A 12 -2.36 4.42 -4.31
CA GLU A 12 -1.36 3.45 -3.87
C GLU A 12 -1.76 2.74 -2.58
N ALA A 13 -2.30 3.47 -1.59
CA ALA A 13 -2.83 2.86 -0.37
C ALA A 13 -3.94 1.85 -0.70
N ARG A 14 -4.86 2.20 -1.60
CA ARG A 14 -5.92 1.29 -2.03
C ARG A 14 -5.38 0.06 -2.75
N ALA A 15 -4.40 0.22 -3.63
CA ALA A 15 -3.76 -0.90 -4.32
C ALA A 15 -3.09 -1.87 -3.33
N VAL A 16 -2.42 -1.35 -2.30
CA VAL A 16 -1.86 -2.18 -1.22
C VAL A 16 -2.98 -2.93 -0.48
N LEU A 17 -4.06 -2.25 -0.09
CA LEU A 17 -5.17 -2.88 0.62
C LEU A 17 -5.81 -4.02 -0.20
N GLU A 18 -6.09 -3.80 -1.47
CA GLU A 18 -6.66 -4.80 -2.37
C GLU A 18 -5.70 -5.99 -2.55
N GLY A 19 -4.39 -5.74 -2.68
CA GLY A 19 -3.37 -6.78 -2.73
C GLY A 19 -3.28 -7.62 -1.46
N LEU A 20 -3.39 -6.98 -0.28
CA LEU A 20 -3.43 -7.68 1.01
C LEU A 20 -4.66 -8.60 1.13
N HIS A 21 -5.83 -8.10 0.73
CA HIS A 21 -7.06 -8.91 0.71
C HIS A 21 -6.91 -10.13 -0.20
N LEU A 22 -6.48 -9.91 -1.44
CA LEU A 22 -6.26 -10.99 -2.40
C LEU A 22 -5.30 -12.05 -1.87
N ALA A 23 -4.19 -11.63 -1.25
CA ALA A 23 -3.20 -12.54 -0.73
C ALA A 23 -3.74 -13.38 0.45
N TRP A 24 -4.49 -12.73 1.34
CA TRP A 24 -5.13 -13.42 2.46
C TRP A 24 -6.17 -14.45 2.00
N ASP A 25 -7.02 -14.06 1.06
CA ASP A 25 -8.10 -14.91 0.52
C ASP A 25 -7.54 -16.13 -0.23
N LYS A 26 -6.35 -15.98 -0.85
CA LYS A 26 -5.59 -17.10 -1.43
C LYS A 26 -4.90 -18.00 -0.39
N GLY A 27 -4.99 -17.67 0.89
CA GLY A 27 -4.40 -18.47 1.98
C GLY A 27 -2.91 -18.24 2.19
N PHE A 28 -2.30 -17.21 1.61
CA PHE A 28 -0.89 -16.92 1.89
C PHE A 28 -0.69 -16.53 3.35
N ARG A 29 0.41 -17.02 3.92
CA ARG A 29 0.84 -16.74 5.31
C ARG A 29 2.20 -16.07 5.40
N LYS A 30 2.84 -15.86 4.24
CA LYS A 30 4.09 -15.11 4.09
C LYS A 30 3.92 -14.17 2.91
N LEU A 31 4.14 -12.88 3.14
CA LEU A 31 4.01 -11.84 2.13
C LEU A 31 5.28 -11.00 2.10
N LYS A 32 5.84 -10.81 0.91
CA LYS A 32 6.80 -9.75 0.63
C LYS A 32 6.10 -8.73 -0.24
N PHE A 33 6.06 -7.47 0.17
CA PHE A 33 5.57 -6.39 -0.68
C PHE A 33 6.65 -5.33 -0.90
N GLU A 34 6.70 -4.84 -2.13
CA GLU A 34 7.60 -3.77 -2.57
C GLU A 34 6.76 -2.53 -2.88
N CYS A 35 7.16 -1.38 -2.34
CA CYS A 35 6.47 -0.12 -2.57
C CYS A 35 7.49 1.01 -2.80
N GLY A 36 7.26 1.81 -3.83
CA GLY A 36 8.07 3.00 -4.13
C GLY A 36 7.65 4.24 -3.35
N ASN A 37 6.54 4.17 -2.61
CA ASN A 37 6.07 5.27 -1.78
C ASN A 37 6.64 5.14 -0.36
N THR A 38 7.69 5.90 -0.09
CA THR A 38 8.36 5.94 1.21
C THR A 38 7.40 6.30 2.34
N LEU A 39 6.50 7.26 2.12
CA LEU A 39 5.52 7.68 3.14
C LEU A 39 4.55 6.54 3.49
N LEU A 40 4.09 5.77 2.49
CA LEU A 40 3.22 4.63 2.74
C LEU A 40 3.94 3.52 3.51
N ILE A 41 5.22 3.25 3.19
CA ILE A 41 6.05 2.32 3.94
C ILE A 41 6.25 2.78 5.38
N GLU A 42 6.61 4.04 5.60
CA GLU A 42 6.80 4.61 6.94
C GLU A 42 5.54 4.46 7.78
N ILE A 43 4.37 4.77 7.21
CA ILE A 43 3.08 4.61 7.90
C ILE A 43 2.83 3.15 8.25
N ILE A 44 3.06 2.22 7.32
CA ILE A 44 2.89 0.79 7.54
C ILE A 44 3.80 0.28 8.66
N LEU A 45 5.07 0.68 8.66
CA LEU A 45 6.08 0.26 9.63
C LEU A 45 5.88 0.89 11.01
N ALA A 46 5.45 2.15 11.07
CA ALA A 46 5.23 2.88 12.31
C ALA A 46 4.15 2.24 13.21
N SER A 47 3.37 1.27 12.70
CA SER A 47 2.43 0.43 13.47
C SER A 47 1.42 1.19 14.35
N GLY A 48 1.28 2.51 14.14
CA GLY A 48 0.99 3.39 15.27
C GLY A 48 0.63 4.81 14.85
N ALA A 49 -0.42 4.93 14.06
CA ALA A 49 -1.40 5.99 14.25
C ALA A 49 -2.75 5.45 13.79
N ALA A 50 -3.41 4.70 14.68
CA ALA A 50 -4.79 4.24 14.54
C ALA A 50 -5.82 5.39 14.34
N ASP A 51 -5.34 6.63 14.27
CA ASP A 51 -6.09 7.86 14.04
C ASP A 51 -5.73 8.55 12.70
N SER A 52 -5.26 7.77 11.72
CA SER A 52 -5.28 8.21 10.33
C SER A 52 -6.71 8.58 9.93
N ARG A 53 -6.93 9.83 9.50
CA ARG A 53 -8.19 10.26 8.86
C ARG A 53 -8.51 9.48 7.57
N LEU A 54 -7.53 8.76 7.02
CA LEU A 54 -7.68 7.94 5.83
C LEU A 54 -8.10 6.52 6.22
N THR A 55 -9.27 6.12 5.74
CA THR A 55 -9.88 4.81 6.02
C THR A 55 -9.01 3.66 5.52
N GLU A 56 -8.36 3.81 4.37
CA GLU A 56 -7.52 2.79 3.75
C GLU A 56 -6.35 2.39 4.64
N LEU A 57 -5.68 3.36 5.28
CA LEU A 57 -4.54 3.08 6.17
C LEU A 57 -4.97 2.26 7.39
N ARG A 58 -6.14 2.57 7.98
CA ARG A 58 -6.69 1.80 9.10
C ARG A 58 -6.99 0.36 8.69
N LEU A 59 -7.55 0.17 7.48
CA LEU A 59 -7.83 -1.15 6.94
C LEU A 59 -6.54 -1.93 6.63
N ILE A 60 -5.51 -1.27 6.10
CA ILE A 60 -4.19 -1.87 5.89
C ILE A 60 -3.61 -2.35 7.23
N HIS A 61 -3.61 -1.51 8.26
CA HIS A 61 -3.13 -1.92 9.59
C HIS A 61 -3.91 -3.13 10.13
N ASN A 62 -5.23 -3.15 10.00
CA ASN A 62 -6.05 -4.29 10.40
C ASN A 62 -5.72 -5.58 9.63
N MET A 63 -5.29 -5.46 8.37
CA MET A 63 -4.82 -6.60 7.59
C MET A 63 -3.44 -7.07 8.05
N LEU A 64 -2.53 -6.15 8.38
CA LEU A 64 -1.16 -6.47 8.76
C LEU A 64 -1.05 -7.17 10.13
N ILE A 65 -1.98 -6.93 11.06
CA ILE A 65 -2.02 -7.62 12.37
C ILE A 65 -2.50 -9.07 12.32
N ARG A 66 -2.93 -9.56 11.15
CA ARG A 66 -3.36 -10.96 10.98
C ARG A 66 -2.19 -11.93 11.17
N PRO A 67 -2.44 -13.23 11.42
CA PRO A 67 -1.38 -14.22 11.62
C PRO A 67 -0.71 -14.61 10.30
N TRP A 68 0.09 -13.70 9.75
CA TRP A 68 0.97 -13.90 8.60
C TRP A 68 2.29 -13.14 8.80
N GLU A 69 3.37 -13.65 8.21
CA GLU A 69 4.66 -12.96 8.17
C GLU A 69 4.64 -11.95 7.02
N VAL A 70 4.75 -10.65 7.32
CA VAL A 70 4.81 -9.60 6.30
C VAL A 70 6.19 -8.95 6.31
N ARG A 71 6.81 -8.85 5.14
CA ARG A 71 8.04 -8.10 4.90
C ARG A 71 7.79 -6.96 3.93
N VAL A 72 8.23 -5.78 4.32
CA VAL A 72 8.11 -4.55 3.54
C VAL A 72 9.48 -4.18 3.03
N THR A 73 9.59 -3.91 1.74
CA THR A 73 10.82 -3.41 1.13
C THR A 73 10.54 -2.17 0.31
N TYR A 74 11.38 -1.15 0.47
CA TYR A 74 11.36 0.02 -0.39
C TYR A 74 12.03 -0.31 -1.73
N SER A 75 11.34 -0.04 -2.83
CA SER A 75 11.92 -0.08 -4.16
C SER A 75 12.32 1.34 -4.55
N SER A 76 13.62 1.64 -4.59
CA SER A 76 14.15 2.91 -5.11
C SER A 76 13.91 2.97 -6.63
N GLY A 77 12.69 3.26 -7.05
CA GLY A 77 12.35 3.42 -8.45
C GLY A 77 12.98 4.69 -8.99
N VAL A 78 14.16 4.60 -9.60
CA VAL A 78 14.59 5.58 -10.60
C VAL A 78 14.45 4.92 -11.96
N GLU A 79 13.38 5.26 -12.67
CA GLU A 79 13.36 5.33 -14.12
C GLU A 79 12.22 6.25 -14.56
N TYR A 80 12.55 7.51 -14.83
CA TYR A 80 11.70 8.44 -15.55
C TYR A 80 11.96 8.25 -17.05
N SER A 81 10.96 7.80 -17.81
CA SER A 81 10.88 8.08 -19.24
C SER A 81 9.56 8.78 -19.54
N GLY A 82 9.57 10.11 -19.43
CA GLY A 82 8.48 10.95 -19.89
C GLY A 82 8.59 11.13 -21.40
N ARG A 83 7.53 10.80 -22.16
CA ARG A 83 7.24 11.49 -23.41
C ARG A 83 6.19 12.54 -23.13
N SER A 84 6.57 13.80 -23.26
CA SER A 84 5.62 14.92 -23.36
C SER A 84 4.72 14.67 -24.57
N PHE A 85 3.41 14.79 -24.39
CA PHE A 85 2.52 15.04 -25.51
C PHE A 85 2.34 16.55 -25.57
N ASP A 86 2.81 17.14 -26.66
CA ASP A 86 2.54 18.54 -27.04
C ASP A 86 1.04 18.77 -27.26
#